data_AF-A0A920TD34-F1
#
_entry.id   AF-A0A920TD34-F1
#
_cell.length_a   1.000
_cell.length_b   1.000
_cell.length_c   1.000
_cell.angle_alpha   90.00
_cell.angle_beta   90.00
_cell.angle_gamma   90.00
#
_symmetry.space_group_name_H-M   'P 1'
#
loop_
_entity.id
_entity.type
_entity.pdbx_description
1 polymer ?
#
loop_
_entity_poly.entity_id
_entity_poly.type
_entity_poly.pdbx_seq_one_letter_code
_entity_poly.pdbx_strand_id
1 'polypeptide(L)'
;MEIRIERSSLIMPVNVSRFVERAWTRGVEQITLVLEDSVAPNQKEDARKLVKEAIGIAARGGASISVRINKDNIEKVLKASIWPGLYGILMTKVESVEEVQLADKFIGDLERERGIGKGTIKIKPLIESAIGVWNAFSIATASERICQFGDVAAGHNSRFRN
;
A
#
# COMPACT_ATOMS: atom_id res chain seq x y z
N MET A 1 0.12 18.30 -10.14
CA MET A 1 -0.31 16.92 -9.82
C MET A 1 -0.61 16.23 -11.14
N GLU A 2 0.07 15.11 -11.44
CA GLU A 2 -0.23 14.33 -12.64
C GLU A 2 -1.59 13.65 -12.44
N ILE A 3 -2.55 13.90 -13.34
CA ILE A 3 -3.90 13.34 -13.21
C ILE A 3 -3.86 11.89 -13.71
N ARG A 4 -4.09 10.93 -12.80
CA ARG A 4 -4.27 9.51 -13.12
C ARG A 4 -5.74 9.15 -13.03
N ILE A 5 -6.18 8.29 -13.93
CA ILE A 5 -7.54 7.74 -13.92
C ILE A 5 -7.53 6.53 -12.99
N GLU A 6 -8.32 6.54 -11.92
CA GLU A 6 -8.39 5.48 -10.91
C GLU A 6 -9.85 5.06 -10.67
N ARG A 7 -10.47 4.45 -11.68
CA ARG A 7 -11.91 4.11 -11.66
C ARG A 7 -12.17 2.74 -11.05
N SER A 8 -11.24 1.81 -11.25
CA SER A 8 -11.35 0.44 -10.80
C SER A 8 -10.04 -0.02 -10.17
N SER A 9 -10.19 -0.81 -9.11
CA SER A 9 -9.07 -1.41 -8.38
C SER A 9 -9.30 -2.89 -8.16
N LEU A 10 -8.22 -3.66 -8.24
CA LEU A 10 -8.18 -5.07 -7.91
C LEU A 10 -7.27 -5.31 -6.71
N ILE A 11 -7.83 -5.88 -5.65
CA ILE A 11 -7.09 -6.20 -4.42
C ILE A 11 -6.88 -7.71 -4.34
N MET A 12 -5.65 -8.14 -4.07
CA MET A 12 -5.32 -9.57 -3.95
C MET A 12 -4.16 -9.83 -2.98
N PRO A 13 -4.14 -10.99 -2.32
CA PRO A 13 -2.99 -11.41 -1.51
C PRO A 13 -1.76 -11.69 -2.39
N VAL A 14 -0.60 -11.22 -1.95
CA VAL A 14 0.67 -11.39 -2.69
C VAL A 14 1.15 -12.85 -2.74
N ASN A 15 0.79 -13.66 -1.74
CA ASN A 15 1.22 -15.06 -1.62
C ASN A 15 0.37 -16.05 -2.44
N VAL A 16 -0.59 -15.58 -3.24
CA VAL A 16 -1.38 -16.43 -4.14
C VAL A 16 -0.91 -16.21 -5.57
N SER A 17 0.11 -16.97 -5.99
CA SER A 17 0.82 -16.79 -7.27
C SER A 17 -0.11 -16.69 -8.48
N ARG A 18 -1.09 -17.59 -8.60
CA ARG A 18 -2.07 -17.61 -9.69
C ARG A 18 -2.86 -16.30 -9.86
N PHE A 19 -3.02 -15.52 -8.78
CA PHE A 19 -3.69 -14.22 -8.83
C PHE A 19 -2.73 -13.16 -9.36
N VAL A 20 -1.51 -13.10 -8.81
CA VAL A 20 -0.45 -12.17 -9.24
C VAL A 20 -0.11 -12.33 -10.72
N GLU A 21 0.10 -13.57 -11.17
CA GLU A 21 0.47 -13.91 -12.56
C GLU A 21 -0.54 -13.42 -13.61
N ARG A 22 -1.81 -13.33 -13.23
CA ARG A 22 -2.93 -12.90 -14.10
C ARG A 22 -3.47 -11.52 -13.75
N ALA A 23 -2.87 -10.80 -12.79
CA ALA A 23 -3.39 -9.52 -12.31
C ALA A 23 -3.42 -8.47 -13.42
N TRP A 24 -2.35 -8.41 -14.21
CA TRP A 24 -2.17 -7.44 -15.29
C TRP A 24 -3.17 -7.61 -16.45
N THR A 25 -3.78 -8.79 -16.60
CA THR A 25 -4.74 -9.07 -17.69
C THR A 25 -6.16 -8.63 -17.37
N ARG A 26 -6.39 -7.97 -16.22
CA ARG A 26 -7.74 -7.64 -15.73
C ARG A 26 -8.28 -6.30 -16.21
N GLY A 27 -7.44 -5.48 -16.86
CA GLY A 27 -7.86 -4.20 -17.42
C GLY A 27 -8.33 -3.18 -16.37
N VAL A 28 -7.83 -3.29 -15.14
CA VAL A 28 -8.09 -2.35 -14.05
C VAL A 28 -7.03 -1.26 -14.02
N GLU A 29 -7.37 -0.08 -13.50
CA GLU A 29 -6.40 1.02 -13.37
C GLU A 29 -5.49 0.88 -12.16
N GLN A 30 -5.96 0.23 -11.09
CA GLN A 30 -5.15 -0.02 -9.89
C GLN A 30 -5.09 -1.51 -9.53
N ILE A 31 -3.94 -1.93 -9.04
CA ILE A 31 -3.76 -3.25 -8.42
C ILE A 31 -3.13 -3.04 -7.05
N THR A 32 -3.77 -3.57 -6.01
CA THR A 32 -3.26 -3.56 -4.65
C THR A 32 -2.87 -4.97 -4.21
N LEU A 33 -1.57 -5.15 -3.94
CA LEU A 33 -1.00 -6.37 -3.39
C LEU A 33 -1.09 -6.33 -1.87
N VAL A 34 -1.80 -7.28 -1.27
CA VAL A 34 -2.00 -7.35 0.19
C VAL A 34 -0.89 -8.20 0.82
N LEU A 35 -0.17 -7.60 1.76
CA LEU A 35 0.89 -8.26 2.52
C LEU A 35 0.44 -8.70 3.92
N GLU A 36 -0.66 -8.13 4.43
CA GLU A 36 -1.06 -8.27 5.83
C GLU A 36 -2.37 -9.06 6.03
N ASP A 37 -3.54 -8.42 6.06
CA ASP A 37 -4.79 -9.06 6.54
C ASP A 37 -5.26 -10.28 5.74
N SER A 38 -4.77 -10.48 4.51
CA SER A 38 -5.08 -11.63 3.66
C SER A 38 -3.98 -12.70 3.64
N VAL A 39 -2.96 -12.58 4.51
CA VAL A 39 -1.81 -13.49 4.62
C VAL A 39 -1.77 -14.07 6.03
N ALA A 40 -1.73 -15.40 6.13
CA ALA A 40 -1.63 -16.08 7.42
C ALA A 40 -0.35 -15.68 8.17
N PRO A 41 -0.35 -15.54 9.51
CA PRO A 41 0.81 -15.06 10.27
C PRO A 41 2.12 -15.80 9.97
N ASN A 42 2.06 -17.13 9.84
CA ASN A 42 3.20 -17.99 9.52
C ASN A 42 3.72 -17.86 8.07
N GLN A 43 2.97 -17.20 7.18
CA GLN A 43 3.34 -16.99 5.78
C GLN A 43 3.84 -15.58 5.51
N LYS A 44 3.76 -14.65 6.48
CA LYS A 44 4.12 -13.24 6.27
C LYS A 44 5.58 -13.04 5.87
N GLU A 45 6.51 -13.82 6.44
CA GLU A 45 7.93 -13.74 6.07
C GLU A 45 8.18 -14.11 4.61
N ASP A 46 7.54 -15.18 4.13
CA ASP A 46 7.69 -15.61 2.75
C ASP A 46 6.94 -14.68 1.80
N ALA A 47 5.75 -14.22 2.17
CA ALA A 47 4.99 -13.23 1.40
C ALA A 47 5.81 -11.95 1.14
N ARG A 48 6.59 -11.48 2.12
CA ARG A 48 7.47 -10.30 1.97
C ARG A 48 8.53 -10.50 0.88
N LYS A 49 9.05 -11.72 0.71
CA LYS A 49 10.07 -12.03 -0.31
C LYS A 49 9.49 -11.93 -1.73
N LEU A 50 8.18 -12.15 -1.89
CA LEU A 50 7.49 -12.16 -3.18
C LEU A 50 7.15 -10.76 -3.69
N VAL A 51 7.06 -9.75 -2.83
CA VAL A 51 6.53 -8.42 -3.17
C VAL A 51 7.26 -7.78 -4.34
N LYS A 52 8.60 -7.82 -4.33
CA LYS A 52 9.43 -7.22 -5.40
C LYS A 52 9.07 -7.76 -6.78
N GLU A 53 9.00 -9.09 -6.90
CA GLU A 53 8.67 -9.75 -8.17
C GLU A 53 7.21 -9.50 -8.56
N ALA A 54 6.29 -9.59 -7.58
CA ALA A 54 4.87 -9.35 -7.79
C ALA A 54 4.58 -7.94 -8.33
N ILE A 55 5.30 -6.91 -7.87
CA ILE A 55 5.19 -5.55 -8.42
C ILE A 55 5.49 -5.55 -9.93
N GLY A 56 6.61 -6.17 -10.33
CA GLY A 56 7.00 -6.24 -11.74
C GLY A 56 6.02 -7.02 -12.61
N ILE A 57 5.45 -8.11 -12.09
CA ILE A 57 4.44 -8.90 -12.80
C ILE A 57 3.13 -8.11 -12.96
N ALA A 58 2.63 -7.52 -11.87
CA ALA A 58 1.36 -6.81 -11.88
C ALA A 58 1.39 -5.53 -12.74
N ALA A 59 2.55 -4.86 -12.79
CA ALA A 59 2.73 -3.63 -13.57
C ALA A 59 2.70 -3.84 -15.11
N ARG A 60 2.79 -5.08 -15.61
CA ARG A 60 2.85 -5.38 -17.07
C ARG A 60 1.66 -4.81 -17.86
N GLY A 61 0.52 -4.62 -17.20
CA GLY A 61 -0.72 -4.12 -17.81
C GLY A 61 -0.89 -2.60 -17.73
N GLY A 62 0.09 -1.87 -17.19
CA GLY A 62 0.04 -0.41 -17.04
C GLY A 62 -0.75 0.10 -15.83
N ALA A 63 -1.31 -0.80 -15.01
CA ALA A 63 -1.99 -0.43 -13.77
C ALA A 63 -1.03 0.19 -12.75
N SER A 64 -1.51 1.12 -11.93
CA SER A 64 -0.76 1.63 -10.79
C SER A 64 -0.71 0.57 -9.69
N ILE A 65 0.49 0.21 -9.24
CA ILE A 65 0.66 -0.87 -8.26
C ILE A 65 0.83 -0.29 -6.87
N SER A 66 -0.02 -0.69 -5.94
CA SER A 66 0.13 -0.38 -4.53
C SER A 66 0.37 -1.63 -3.71
N VAL A 67 1.05 -1.50 -2.57
CA VAL A 67 1.13 -2.57 -1.56
C VAL A 67 0.35 -2.12 -0.33
N ARG A 68 -0.57 -2.96 0.14
CA ARG A 68 -1.32 -2.73 1.37
C ARG A 68 -0.56 -3.31 2.56
N ILE A 69 -0.30 -2.44 3.53
CA ILE A 69 0.42 -2.77 4.78
C ILE A 69 -0.38 -2.30 6.00
N ASN A 70 -0.06 -2.91 7.14
CA ASN A 70 -0.48 -2.47 8.45
C ASN A 70 0.63 -1.61 9.08
N LYS A 71 0.29 -0.85 10.13
CA LYS A 71 1.27 -0.05 10.88
C LYS A 71 2.25 -0.90 11.72
N ASP A 72 1.91 -2.16 11.96
CA ASP A 72 2.78 -3.10 12.67
C ASP A 72 4.04 -3.41 11.87
N ASN A 73 5.21 -3.32 12.53
CA ASN A 73 6.52 -3.56 11.90
C ASN A 73 6.74 -2.73 10.62
N ILE A 74 6.30 -1.46 10.63
CA ILE A 74 6.27 -0.59 9.44
C ILE A 74 7.60 -0.57 8.66
N GLU A 75 8.74 -0.50 9.35
CA GLU A 75 10.06 -0.53 8.72
C GLU A 75 10.28 -1.80 7.89
N LYS A 76 9.94 -2.97 8.46
CA LYS A 76 10.13 -4.28 7.83
C LYS A 76 9.24 -4.44 6.59
N VAL A 77 7.97 -4.04 6.69
CA VAL A 77 7.03 -4.15 5.58
C VAL A 77 7.34 -3.14 4.48
N LEU A 78 7.75 -1.91 4.80
CA LEU A 78 8.20 -0.93 3.82
C LEU A 78 9.48 -1.39 3.12
N LYS A 79 10.46 -1.91 3.87
CA LYS A 79 11.68 -2.47 3.27
C LYS A 79 11.37 -3.60 2.27
N ALA A 80 10.36 -4.43 2.53
CA ALA A 80 9.93 -5.44 1.57
C ALA A 80 9.20 -4.85 0.34
N SER A 81 8.51 -3.72 0.50
CA SER A 81 7.55 -3.21 -0.47
C SER A 81 8.11 -2.16 -1.43
N ILE A 82 9.02 -1.29 -0.99
CA ILE A 82 9.45 -0.10 -1.76
C ILE A 82 10.44 -0.47 -2.88
N TRP A 83 9.96 -0.80 -4.07
CA TRP A 83 10.82 -1.13 -5.22
C TRP A 83 10.46 -0.30 -6.45
N PRO A 84 11.39 -0.16 -7.43
CA PRO A 84 11.06 0.46 -8.71
C PRO A 84 9.82 -0.16 -9.34
N GLY A 85 8.92 0.69 -9.85
CA GLY A 85 7.62 0.28 -10.41
C GLY A 85 6.46 0.28 -9.41
N LEU A 86 6.71 0.42 -8.10
CA LEU A 86 5.65 0.68 -7.13
C LEU A 86 5.12 2.11 -7.30
N TYR A 87 3.79 2.26 -7.25
CA TYR A 87 3.13 3.57 -7.22
C TYR A 87 2.94 4.08 -5.79
N GLY A 88 2.47 3.24 -4.87
CA GLY A 88 2.16 3.70 -3.53
C GLY A 88 2.03 2.62 -2.46
N ILE A 89 1.90 3.08 -1.22
CA ILE A 89 1.62 2.27 -0.05
C ILE A 89 0.22 2.60 0.45
N LEU A 90 -0.66 1.60 0.47
CA LEU A 90 -1.96 1.68 1.12
C LEU A 90 -1.79 1.30 2.59
N MET A 91 -1.85 2.26 3.49
CA MET A 91 -1.60 2.05 4.92
C MET A 91 -2.92 1.95 5.67
N THR A 92 -3.18 0.83 6.34
CA THR A 92 -4.43 0.59 7.09
C THR A 92 -4.42 1.30 8.45
N LYS A 93 -5.62 1.59 8.98
CA LYS A 93 -5.85 2.07 10.36
C LYS A 93 -4.99 3.27 10.74
N VAL A 94 -4.87 4.22 9.81
CA VAL A 94 -4.14 5.46 10.05
C VAL A 94 -5.02 6.36 10.93
N GLU A 95 -4.46 6.78 12.06
CA GLU A 95 -5.15 7.53 13.10
C GLU A 95 -4.42 8.81 13.48
N SER A 96 -3.15 8.98 13.09
CA SER A 96 -2.36 10.15 13.47
C SER A 96 -1.39 10.65 12.38
N VAL A 97 -0.91 11.88 12.56
CA VAL A 97 0.07 12.54 11.67
C VAL A 97 1.44 11.85 11.76
N GLU A 98 1.81 11.44 12.97
CA GLU A 98 3.10 10.80 13.27
C GLU A 98 3.27 9.49 12.52
N GLU A 99 2.20 8.70 12.39
CA GLU A 99 2.19 7.45 11.61
C GLU A 99 2.53 7.72 10.13
N VAL A 100 1.97 8.77 9.54
CA VAL A 100 2.26 9.19 8.16
C VAL A 100 3.69 9.69 8.02
N GLN A 101 4.14 10.57 8.92
CA GLN A 101 5.49 11.15 8.86
C GLN A 101 6.57 10.08 9.04
N LEU A 102 6.32 9.09 9.88
CA LEU A 102 7.21 7.94 10.04
C LEU A 102 7.33 7.15 8.74
N ALA A 103 6.19 6.87 8.09
CA ALA A 103 6.17 6.19 6.79
C ALA A 103 6.89 7.00 5.72
N ASP A 104 6.65 8.31 5.63
CA ASP A 104 7.30 9.23 4.67
C ASP A 104 8.82 9.18 4.80
N LYS A 105 9.34 9.27 6.03
CA LYS A 105 10.77 9.18 6.31
C LYS A 105 11.36 7.87 5.79
N PHE A 106 10.78 6.73 6.18
CA PHE A 106 11.27 5.41 5.75
C PHE A 106 11.20 5.23 4.23
N ILE A 107 10.11 5.69 3.60
CA ILE A 107 9.98 5.67 2.14
C ILE A 107 11.08 6.51 1.48
N GLY A 108 11.34 7.72 1.97
CA GLY A 108 12.39 8.59 1.43
C GLY A 108 13.79 7.99 1.55
N ASP A 109 14.07 7.27 2.64
CA ASP A 109 15.34 6.55 2.83
C ASP A 109 15.47 5.38 1.85
N LEU A 110 14.42 4.59 1.67
CA LEU A 110 14.40 3.46 0.73
C LEU A 110 14.42 3.90 -0.73
N GLU A 111 13.77 5.02 -1.07
CA GLU A 111 13.86 5.63 -2.39
C GLU A 111 15.31 5.95 -2.73
N ARG A 112 16.01 6.64 -1.81
CA ARG A 112 17.43 6.99 -1.96
C ARG A 112 18.32 5.74 -2.07
N GLU A 113 18.11 4.75 -1.21
CA GLU A 113 18.86 3.49 -1.24
C GLU A 113 18.70 2.73 -2.56
N ARG A 114 17.51 2.80 -3.17
CA ARG A 114 17.13 1.99 -4.35
C ARG A 114 17.14 2.76 -5.66
N GLY A 115 17.63 4.00 -5.66
CA GLY A 115 17.70 4.85 -6.86
C GLY A 115 16.33 5.25 -7.41
N ILE A 116 15.29 5.30 -6.57
CA ILE A 116 13.96 5.79 -6.93
C ILE A 116 13.96 7.31 -6.71
N GLY A 117 13.38 8.07 -7.64
CA GLY A 117 13.27 9.52 -7.48
C GLY A 117 12.56 9.92 -6.18
N LYS A 118 13.05 10.93 -5.49
CA LYS A 118 12.44 11.42 -4.24
C LYS A 118 10.97 11.80 -4.48
N GLY A 119 10.06 11.31 -3.63
CA GLY A 119 8.64 11.65 -3.71
C GLY A 119 7.86 10.85 -4.76
N THR A 120 8.48 9.86 -5.39
CA THR A 120 7.84 9.00 -6.41
C THR A 120 6.75 8.15 -5.77
N ILE A 121 7.09 7.45 -4.68
CA ILE A 121 6.16 6.54 -4.01
C ILE A 121 5.18 7.35 -3.16
N LYS A 122 3.88 7.12 -3.40
CA LYS A 122 2.79 7.80 -2.70
C LYS A 122 2.37 7.07 -1.44
N ILE A 123 1.76 7.82 -0.52
CA ILE A 123 1.12 7.27 0.68
C ILE A 123 -0.37 7.42 0.49
N LYS A 124 -1.11 6.32 0.63
CA LYS A 124 -2.57 6.26 0.57
C LYS A 124 -3.06 5.85 1.96
N PRO A 125 -3.35 6.80 2.88
CA PRO A 125 -3.90 6.47 4.18
C PRO A 125 -5.31 5.88 4.02
N LEU A 126 -5.59 4.76 4.67
CA LEU A 126 -6.93 4.21 4.78
C LEU A 126 -7.53 4.64 6.11
N ILE A 127 -8.56 5.48 6.04
CA ILE A 127 -9.31 5.96 7.19
C ILE A 127 -10.44 4.98 7.49
N GLU A 128 -10.28 4.18 8.54
CA GLU A 128 -11.21 3.08 8.88
C GLU A 128 -11.55 3.00 10.38
N SER A 129 -11.27 4.06 11.14
CA SER A 129 -11.67 4.19 12.55
C SER A 129 -12.26 5.57 12.82
N ALA A 130 -13.03 5.69 13.91
CA ALA A 130 -13.60 6.97 14.34
C ALA A 130 -12.53 8.03 14.62
N ILE A 131 -11.38 7.61 15.16
CA ILE A 131 -10.23 8.49 15.41
C ILE A 131 -9.65 8.97 14.08
N GLY A 132 -9.45 8.06 13.11
CA GLY A 132 -8.99 8.43 11.78
C GLY A 132 -9.95 9.41 11.08
N VAL A 133 -11.27 9.22 11.23
CA VAL A 133 -12.28 10.16 10.69
C VAL A 133 -12.16 11.53 11.35
N TRP A 134 -12.05 11.58 12.69
CA TRP A 134 -11.87 12.83 13.42
C TRP A 134 -10.59 13.58 13.01
N ASN A 135 -9.51 12.84 12.79
CA ASN A 135 -8.19 13.38 12.43
C ASN A 135 -7.95 13.52 10.91
N ALA A 136 -8.96 13.27 10.07
CA ALA A 136 -8.77 13.10 8.63
C ALA A 136 -8.07 14.30 7.97
N PHE A 137 -8.45 15.54 8.31
CA PHE A 137 -7.79 16.72 7.75
C PHE A 137 -6.29 16.75 8.06
N SER A 138 -5.93 16.57 9.34
CA SER A 138 -4.53 16.57 9.77
C SER A 138 -3.73 15.45 9.09
N ILE A 139 -4.32 14.27 8.94
CA ILE A 139 -3.72 13.14 8.22
C ILE A 139 -3.52 13.50 6.74
N ALA A 140 -4.51 14.10 6.07
CA ALA A 140 -4.42 14.49 4.66
C ALA A 140 -3.24 15.41 4.37
N THR A 141 -2.95 16.33 5.31
CA THR A 141 -1.91 17.35 5.15
C THR A 141 -0.54 16.94 5.72
N ALA A 142 -0.41 15.72 6.23
CA ALA A 142 0.78 15.28 6.95
C ALA A 142 2.03 15.06 6.06
N SER A 143 1.84 14.85 4.75
CA SER A 143 2.94 14.64 3.79
C SER A 143 2.52 15.01 2.37
N GLU A 144 3.44 15.58 1.59
CA GLU A 144 3.25 15.85 0.15
C GLU A 144 3.08 14.56 -0.68
N ARG A 145 3.40 13.40 -0.12
CA ARG A 145 3.17 12.09 -0.76
C ARG A 145 1.71 11.68 -0.78
N ILE A 146 0.85 12.31 0.03
CA ILE A 146 -0.57 11.98 0.06
C ILE A 146 -1.26 12.65 -1.13
N CYS A 147 -1.84 11.81 -1.99
CA CYS A 147 -2.63 12.26 -3.13
C CYS A 147 -4.11 11.85 -3.04
N GLN A 148 -4.44 10.91 -2.15
CA GLN A 148 -5.79 10.42 -1.91
C GLN A 148 -5.90 9.70 -0.58
N PHE A 149 -7.13 9.52 -0.10
CA PHE A 149 -7.43 8.51 0.91
C PHE A 149 -7.89 7.22 0.28
N GLY A 150 -7.27 6.14 0.73
CA GLY A 150 -7.67 4.79 0.41
C GLY A 150 -7.63 4.41 -1.08
N ASP A 151 -7.94 3.13 -1.26
CA ASP A 151 -8.46 2.48 -2.45
C ASP A 151 -9.48 1.47 -1.89
N VAL A 152 -10.60 1.24 -2.57
CA VAL A 152 -11.81 0.62 -1.99
C VAL A 152 -11.46 -0.69 -1.27
N ALA A 153 -11.36 -0.66 0.06
CA ALA A 153 -11.04 -1.83 0.87
C ALA A 153 -12.23 -2.14 1.78
N ALA A 154 -12.73 -3.38 1.71
CA ALA A 154 -13.65 -3.89 2.71
C ALA A 154 -12.99 -3.76 4.09
N GLY A 155 -13.57 -2.92 4.95
CA GLY A 155 -13.06 -2.67 6.29
C GLY A 155 -12.96 -3.98 7.07
N HIS A 156 -11.82 -4.20 7.73
CA HIS A 156 -11.65 -5.39 8.56
C HIS A 156 -12.23 -5.11 9.95
N ASN A 157 -13.44 -5.61 10.20
CA ASN A 157 -14.18 -5.38 11.44
C ASN A 157 -13.69 -6.34 12.55
N SER A 158 -12.48 -6.12 13.07
CA SER A 158 -11.90 -6.97 14.14
C SER A 158 -12.49 -6.69 15.53
N ARG A 159 -13.42 -5.73 15.68
CA ARG A 159 -14.02 -5.34 16.98
C ARG A 159 -15.38 -5.98 17.30
N PHE A 160 -15.94 -6.81 16.41
CA PHE A 160 -17.27 -7.44 16.61
C PHE A 160 -17.25 -8.98 16.68
N ARG A 161 -16.13 -9.57 17.11
CA ARG A 161 -16.14 -10.97 17.56
C ARG A 161 -16.28 -10.98 19.08
N ASN A 162 -17.53 -11.04 19.52
CA ASN A 162 -17.88 -11.53 20.86
C ASN A 162 -17.59 -13.03 20.94
#